data_AF-A0A7V6LE80-F1
#
_entry.id   AF-A0A7V6LE80-F1
#
_cell.length_a   1.000
_cell.length_b   1.000
_cell.length_c   1.000
_cell.angle_alpha   90.00
_cell.angle_beta   90.00
_cell.angle_gamma   90.00
#
_symmetry.space_group_name_H-M   'P 1'
#
loop_
_entity.id
_entity.type
_entity.pdbx_description
1 polymer ?
#
loop_
_entity_poly.entity_id
_entity_poly.type
_entity_poly.pdbx_seq_one_letter_code
_entity_poly.pdbx_strand_id
1 'polypeptide(L)'
;MPREKKSLFSMKLPRGTPGHAAIMAAAGGYVVYMAYQMVQNTLSGNSTMSLTTTYIVGGLMALGGLAVIGYGVLIWISWNRKTKQDDNE
;
A
#
# COMPACT_ATOMS: atom_id res chain seq x y z
N MET A 1 -14.07 -8.26 33.43
CA MET A 1 -14.44 -8.13 32.00
C MET A 1 -13.16 -8.06 31.19
N PRO A 2 -12.80 -9.09 30.40
CA PRO A 2 -11.58 -9.02 29.59
C PRO A 2 -11.85 -8.13 28.35
N ARG A 3 -11.05 -7.08 28.18
CA ARG A 3 -11.09 -6.23 26.98
C ARG A 3 -10.47 -7.02 25.83
N GLU A 4 -11.30 -7.54 24.93
CA GLU A 4 -10.83 -8.06 23.65
C GLU A 4 -10.00 -6.98 22.96
N LYS A 5 -8.69 -7.23 22.84
CA LYS A 5 -7.84 -6.50 21.89
C LYS A 5 -8.37 -6.87 20.52
N LYS A 6 -9.21 -6.01 19.93
CA LYS A 6 -9.51 -6.05 18.49
C LYS A 6 -8.19 -5.89 17.76
N SER A 7 -7.56 -7.02 17.48
CA SER A 7 -6.39 -7.13 16.63
C SER A 7 -6.75 -6.45 15.33
N LEU A 8 -6.00 -5.42 14.94
CA LEU A 8 -6.10 -4.79 13.62
C LEU A 8 -5.95 -5.82 12.49
N PHE A 9 -5.39 -7.01 12.78
CA PHE A 9 -5.31 -8.15 11.88
C PHE A 9 -6.61 -8.95 11.73
N SER A 10 -7.69 -8.61 12.45
CA SER A 10 -9.02 -9.22 12.28
C SER A 10 -9.84 -8.61 11.15
N MET A 11 -9.27 -7.61 10.45
CA MET A 11 -9.90 -7.04 9.26
C MET A 11 -9.98 -8.15 8.19
N LYS A 12 -11.19 -8.67 7.95
CA LYS A 12 -11.48 -9.63 6.88
C LYS A 12 -10.91 -9.05 5.58
N LEU A 13 -9.80 -9.59 5.13
CA LEU A 13 -9.22 -9.26 3.83
C LEU A 13 -10.29 -9.58 2.78
N PRO A 14 -10.70 -8.61 1.94
CA PRO A 14 -11.67 -8.85 0.89
C PRO A 14 -11.12 -9.93 -0.04
N ARG A 15 -11.99 -10.83 -0.48
CA ARG A 15 -11.67 -11.88 -1.45
C ARG A 15 -11.47 -11.23 -2.82
N GLY A 16 -10.35 -10.53 -3.00
CA GLY A 16 -9.96 -9.93 -4.26
C GLY A 16 -9.39 -10.98 -5.20
N THR A 17 -9.81 -10.96 -6.46
CA THR A 17 -9.14 -11.71 -7.53
C THR A 17 -7.69 -11.23 -7.71
N PRO A 18 -6.78 -12.06 -8.24
CA PRO A 18 -5.38 -11.68 -8.44
C PRO A 18 -5.22 -10.39 -9.27
N GLY A 19 -6.16 -10.09 -10.16
CA GLY A 19 -6.22 -8.81 -10.88
C GLY A 19 -6.39 -7.59 -9.97
N HIS A 20 -7.21 -7.68 -8.91
CA HIS A 20 -7.35 -6.59 -7.93
C HIS A 20 -6.07 -6.35 -7.14
N ALA A 21 -5.35 -7.42 -6.77
CA ALA A 21 -4.07 -7.30 -6.08
C ALA A 21 -3.01 -6.64 -6.96
N ALA A 22 -2.95 -7.00 -8.24
CA ALA A 22 -2.04 -6.38 -9.20
C ALA A 22 -2.34 -4.89 -9.42
N ILE A 23 -3.63 -4.52 -9.54
CA ILE A 23 -4.06 -3.12 -9.68
C ILE A 23 -3.69 -2.32 -8.42
N MET A 24 -3.92 -2.87 -7.22
CA MET A 24 -3.54 -2.20 -5.97
C MET A 24 -2.02 -2.03 -5.84
N ALA A 25 -1.24 -3.03 -6.22
CA ALA A 25 0.22 -2.93 -6.22
C ALA A 25 0.71 -1.87 -7.21
N ALA A 26 0.15 -1.84 -8.43
CA ALA A 26 0.47 -0.82 -9.44
C ALA A 26 0.06 0.59 -8.99
N ALA A 27 -1.15 0.75 -8.43
CA ALA A 27 -1.63 2.03 -7.92
C ALA A 27 -0.78 2.53 -6.74
N GLY A 28 -0.46 1.65 -5.79
CA GLY A 28 0.41 1.99 -4.66
C GLY A 28 1.83 2.35 -5.13
N GLY A 29 2.39 1.62 -6.10
CA GLY A 29 3.67 1.96 -6.73
C GLY A 29 3.65 3.32 -7.42
N TYR A 30 2.57 3.64 -8.12
CA TYR A 30 2.39 4.94 -8.77
C TYR A 30 2.32 6.10 -7.76
N VAL A 31 1.65 5.91 -6.62
CA VAL A 31 1.62 6.91 -5.54
C VAL A 31 3.01 7.15 -4.96
N VAL A 32 3.81 6.10 -4.76
CA VAL A 32 5.20 6.24 -4.32
C VAL A 32 6.05 6.97 -5.36
N TYR A 33 5.85 6.67 -6.65
CA TYR A 33 6.54 7.37 -7.73
C TYR A 33 6.21 8.86 -7.78
N MET A 34 4.94 9.22 -7.61
CA MET A 34 4.49 10.61 -7.51
C MET A 34 5.13 11.32 -6.31
N ALA A 35 5.22 10.65 -5.15
CA ALA A 35 5.89 11.20 -3.98
C ALA A 35 7.38 11.47 -4.25
N TYR A 36 8.06 10.54 -4.93
CA TYR A 36 9.45 10.71 -5.34
C TYR A 36 9.63 11.88 -6.30
N GLN A 37 8.77 11.98 -7.32
CA GLN A 37 8.74 13.09 -8.27
C GLN A 37 8.54 14.44 -7.58
N MET A 38 7.64 14.54 -6.61
CA MET A 38 7.45 15.78 -5.83
C MET A 38 8.73 16.18 -5.09
N VAL A 39 9.40 15.22 -4.44
CA VAL A 39 10.66 15.49 -3.72
C VAL A 39 11.77 15.92 -4.68
N GLN A 40 11.93 15.23 -5.81
CA GLN A 40 12.87 15.59 -6.88
C GLN A 40 12.61 17.02 -7.40
N ASN A 41 11.36 17.34 -7.75
CA ASN A 41 11.01 18.64 -8.29
C ASN A 41 11.28 19.79 -7.30
N THR A 42 11.07 19.55 -6.00
CA THR A 42 11.45 20.53 -4.96
C THR A 42 12.97 20.64 -4.79
N LEU A 43 13.71 19.54 -4.83
CA LEU A 43 15.18 19.56 -4.75
C LEU A 43 15.83 20.23 -5.97
N SER A 44 15.25 20.08 -7.16
CA SER A 44 15.72 20.74 -8.38
C SER A 44 15.37 22.23 -8.46
N GLY A 45 14.70 22.79 -7.43
CA GLY A 45 14.27 24.19 -7.41
C GLY A 45 13.10 24.51 -8.35
N ASN A 46 12.44 23.49 -8.89
CA ASN A 46 11.33 23.61 -9.84
C ASN A 46 9.97 23.82 -9.14
N SER A 47 9.94 23.75 -7.81
CA SER A 47 8.75 23.89 -6.98
C SER A 47 8.91 25.06 -6.02
N THR A 48 7.86 25.87 -5.89
CA THR A 48 7.76 26.93 -4.87
C THR A 48 7.44 26.39 -3.47
N MET A 49 7.24 25.06 -3.35
CA MET A 49 6.87 24.42 -2.09
C MET A 49 8.09 24.29 -1.17
N SER A 50 7.92 24.63 0.11
CA SER A 50 8.99 24.49 1.11
C SER A 50 9.50 23.04 1.18
N LEU A 51 10.82 22.89 1.33
CA LEU A 51 11.51 21.60 1.53
C LEU A 51 10.85 20.80 2.67
N THR A 52 10.58 21.44 3.80
CA THR A 52 9.95 20.81 4.96
C THR A 52 8.57 20.24 4.62
N THR A 53 7.73 21.03 3.94
CA THR A 53 6.40 20.58 3.52
C THR A 53 6.49 19.42 2.53
N THR A 54 7.45 19.46 1.61
CA THR A 54 7.65 18.40 0.63
C THR A 54 8.09 17.09 1.28
N TYR A 55 8.98 17.13 2.28
CA TYR A 55 9.36 15.93 3.02
C TYR A 55 8.21 15.35 3.84
N ILE A 56 7.40 16.18 4.48
CA ILE A 56 6.24 15.72 5.27
C ILE A 56 5.18 15.09 4.34
N VAL A 57 4.78 15.80 3.29
CA VAL A 57 3.74 15.34 2.37
C VAL A 57 4.22 14.16 1.54
N GLY A 58 5.44 14.23 1.00
CA GLY A 58 6.06 13.14 0.24
C GLY A 58 6.28 11.90 1.10
N GLY A 59 6.71 12.08 2.35
CA GLY A 59 6.86 10.98 3.31
C GLY A 59 5.52 10.30 3.63
N LEU A 60 4.46 11.08 3.88
CA LEU A 60 3.11 10.54 4.12
C LEU A 60 2.56 9.81 2.88
N MET A 61 2.75 10.36 1.68
CA MET A 61 2.35 9.69 0.44
C MET A 61 3.13 8.40 0.21
N ALA A 62 4.44 8.39 0.44
CA ALA A 62 5.26 7.19 0.29
C ALA A 62 4.84 6.08 1.26
N LEU A 63 4.59 6.42 2.53
CA LEU A 63 4.08 5.49 3.53
C LEU A 63 2.68 4.97 3.17
N GLY A 64 1.80 5.85 2.70
CA GLY A 64 0.46 5.48 2.23
C GLY A 64 0.51 4.52 1.03
N GLY A 65 1.37 4.82 0.04
CA GLY A 65 1.56 3.95 -1.13
C GLY A 65 2.11 2.57 -0.76
N LEU A 66 3.09 2.50 0.15
CA LEU A 66 3.60 1.23 0.67
C LEU A 66 2.54 0.43 1.43
N ALA A 67 1.67 1.08 2.20
CA ALA A 67 0.56 0.41 2.88
C ALA A 67 -0.43 -0.21 1.89
N VAL A 68 -0.72 0.48 0.79
CA VAL A 68 -1.59 -0.03 -0.30
C VAL A 68 -0.94 -1.22 -1.02
N ILE A 69 0.37 -1.15 -1.31
CA ILE A 69 1.11 -2.28 -1.89
C ILE A 69 1.06 -3.48 -0.94
N GLY A 70 1.37 -3.27 0.35
CA GLY A 70 1.33 -4.32 1.37
C GLY A 70 -0.05 -4.98 1.48
N TYR A 71 -1.12 -4.19 1.38
CA TYR A 71 -2.49 -4.70 1.36
C TYR A 71 -2.77 -5.57 0.13
N GLY A 72 -2.34 -5.14 -1.07
CA GLY A 72 -2.43 -5.94 -2.29
C GLY A 72 -1.67 -7.27 -2.20
N VAL A 73 -0.48 -7.25 -1.60
CA VAL A 73 0.32 -8.47 -1.37
C VAL A 73 -0.38 -9.45 -0.42
N LEU A 74 -1.00 -8.95 0.65
CA LEU A 74 -1.76 -9.81 1.58
C LEU A 74 -2.95 -10.49 0.91
N ILE A 75 -3.66 -9.78 0.02
CA ILE A 75 -4.74 -10.35 -0.79
C ILE A 75 -4.19 -11.44 -1.71
N TRP A 76 -3.06 -11.20 -2.37
CA TRP A 76 -2.42 -12.18 -3.25
C TRP A 76 -1.99 -13.45 -2.49
N ILE A 77 -1.36 -13.30 -1.32
CA ILE A 77 -0.98 -14.43 -0.45
C ILE A 77 -2.24 -15.20 -0.01
N SER A 78 -3.30 -14.51 0.38
CA SER A 78 -4.56 -15.14 0.77
C SER A 78 -5.21 -15.91 -0.38
N TRP A 79 -5.09 -15.44 -1.62
CA TRP A 79 -5.61 -16.14 -2.79
C TRP A 79 -4.79 -17.39 -3.10
N ASN A 80 -3.47 -17.27 -3.11
CA ASN A 80 -2.55 -18.37 -3.41
C ASN A 80 -2.60 -19.51 -2.37
N ARG A 81 -3.01 -19.22 -1.13
CA ARG A 81 -3.26 -20.25 -0.11
C ARG A 81 -4.57 -21.00 -0.32
N LYS A 82 -5.57 -20.37 -0.93
CA LYS A 82 -6.87 -21.00 -1.21
C LYS A 82 -6.79 -21.95 -2.40
N THR A 83 -6.15 -21.53 -3.48
CA THR A 83 -5.97 -22.38 -4.67
C THR A 83 -5.21 -23.66 -4.35
N LYS A 84 -4.17 -23.59 -3.51
CA LYS A 84 -3.42 -24.78 -3.07
C LYS A 84 -4.18 -25.73 -2.14
N GLN A 85 -5.28 -25.28 -1.53
CA GLN A 85 -6.10 -26.10 -0.67
C GLN A 85 -7.12 -26.88 -1.52
N ASP A 86 -7.67 -26.24 -2.56
CA ASP A 86 -8.61 -26.87 -3.50
C ASP A 86 -7.91 -27.88 -4.43
N ASP A 87 -6.59 -27.75 -4.68
CA ASP A 87 -5.81 -28.71 -5.49
C ASP A 87 -5.43 -30.02 -4.75
N ASN A 88 -5.67 -30.10 -3.43
CA ASN A 88 -5.30 -31.25 -2.58
C ASN A 88 -6.51 -32.04 -2.03
N GLU A 89 -7.73 -31.71 -2.45
CA GLU A 89 -8.95 -32.50 -2.24
C GLU A 89 -9.35 -33.25 -3.51
#